data_AF-A0A381WIG5-F1
#
_entry.id   AF-A0A381WIG5-F1
#
_cell.length_a   1.000
_cell.length_b   1.000
_cell.length_c   1.000
_cell.angle_alpha   90.00
_cell.angle_beta   90.00
_cell.angle_gamma   90.00
#
_symmetry.space_group_name_H-M   'P 1'
#
loop_
_entity.id
_entity.type
_entity.pdbx_description
1 polymer ?
#
loop_
_entity_poly.entity_id
_entity_poly.type
_entity_poly.pdbx_seq_one_letter_code
_entity_poly.pdbx_strand_id
1 'polypeptide(L)' 'MANQYSFIVIASVVVILVIIFGWKLIGLRFAIPIAIIVSVLMLIFMLSFSTKNQHQMSINDFENSLLTDRPVFLVMYSNY' A
#
# COMPACT_ATOMS: atom_id res chain seq x y z
N MET A 1 -4.02 -10.08 1.28
CA MET A 1 -2.68 -9.46 1.41
C MET A 1 -2.09 -9.33 0.03
N ALA A 2 -2.04 -8.12 -0.55
CA ALA A 2 -1.21 -7.91 -1.73
C ALA A 2 0.24 -8.02 -1.26
N ASN A 3 0.95 -9.05 -1.73
CA ASN A 3 2.37 -9.20 -1.46
C ASN A 3 3.10 -7.92 -1.94
N GLN A 4 3.93 -7.32 -1.10
CA GLN A 4 4.69 -6.10 -1.43
C GLN A 4 5.52 -6.28 -2.71
N TYR A 5 6.03 -7.50 -2.95
CA TYR A 5 6.69 -7.86 -4.20
C TYR A 5 5.76 -7.82 -5.42
N SER A 6 4.51 -8.25 -5.27
CA SER A 6 3.50 -8.18 -6.33
C SER A 6 3.15 -6.74 -6.69
N PHE A 7 3.08 -5.85 -5.68
CA PHE A 7 2.84 -4.42 -5.93
C PHE A 7 3.94 -3.79 -6.79
N ILE A 8 5.21 -4.09 -6.51
CA ILE A 8 6.35 -3.58 -7.28
C ILE A 8 6.30 -4.04 -8.74
N VAL A 9 5.96 -5.30 -8.98
CA VAL A 9 5.82 -5.85 -10.34
C VAL A 9 4.70 -5.13 -11.09
N ILE A 10 3.52 -4.98 -10.47
CA ILE A 10 2.38 -4.29 -11.09
C ILE A 10 2.70 -2.82 -11.36
N ALA A 11 3.34 -2.13 -10.40
CA ALA A 11 3.74 -0.73 -10.57
C ALA A 11 4.72 -0.54 -11.72
N SER A 12 5.70 -1.44 -11.86
CA SER A 12 6.65 -1.41 -12.97
C SER A 12 5.95 -1.57 -14.32
N VAL A 13 5.02 -2.52 -14.43
CA VAL A 13 4.23 -2.72 -15.67
C VAL A 13 3.43 -1.47 -16.01
N VAL A 14 2.76 -0.85 -15.04
CA VAL A 14 1.98 0.38 -15.26
C VAL A 14 2.87 1.52 -15.77
N VAL A 15 4.04 1.73 -15.16
CA VAL A 15 4.99 2.79 -15.59
C VAL A 15 5.46 2.55 -17.02
N ILE A 16 5.78 1.30 -17.38
CA ILE A 16 6.20 0.94 -18.75
C ILE A 16 5.08 1.28 -19.75
N LEU A 17 3.83 0.92 -19.44
CA LEU A 17 2.69 1.23 -20.31
C LEU A 17 2.51 2.74 -20.47
N VAL A 18 2.58 3.51 -19.37
CA VAL A 18 2.48 4.98 -19.40
C VAL A 18 3.56 5.58 -20.29
N ILE A 19 4.80 5.08 -20.23
CA ILE A 19 5.89 5.56 -21.08
C ILE A 19 5.65 5.22 -22.56
N ILE A 20 5.27 3.97 -22.87
CA ILE A 20 5.03 3.53 -24.26
C ILE A 20 3.87 4.32 -24.89
N PHE A 21 2.74 4.40 -24.20
CA PHE A 21 1.57 5.13 -24.70
C PHE A 21 1.81 6.64 -24.70
N GLY A 22 2.43 7.18 -23.65
CA GLY A 22 2.76 8.59 -23.55
C GLY A 22 3.71 9.04 -24.66
N TRP A 23 4.72 8.23 -24.98
CA TRP A 23 5.61 8.48 -26.10
C TRP A 23 4.81 8.51 -27.41
N LYS A 24 4.02 7.47 -27.68
CA LYS A 24 3.29 7.34 -28.95
C LYS A 24 2.24 8.43 -29.17
N LEU A 25 1.58 8.89 -28.10
CA LEU A 25 0.43 9.80 -28.20
C LEU A 25 0.80 11.28 -28.08
N ILE A 26 1.68 11.63 -27.15
CA ILE A 26 1.93 13.03 -26.74
C ILE A 26 3.41 13.38 -26.89
N GLY A 27 4.26 12.40 -27.19
CA GLY A 27 5.70 12.57 -27.35
C GLY A 27 6.47 12.46 -26.04
N LEU A 28 7.76 12.13 -26.17
CA LEU A 28 8.64 11.80 -25.04
C LEU A 28 8.73 12.93 -24.00
N ARG A 29 8.65 14.19 -24.47
CA ARG A 29 8.73 15.40 -23.63
C ARG A 29 7.66 15.44 -22.54
N PHE A 30 6.47 14.92 -22.81
CA PHE A 30 5.36 14.89 -21.85
C PHE A 30 5.22 13.51 -21.19
N ALA A 31 5.62 12.43 -21.87
CA ALA A 31 5.58 11.08 -21.32
C ALA A 31 6.41 10.92 -20.03
N ILE A 32 7.63 11.50 -20.01
CA ILE A 32 8.55 11.42 -18.87
C ILE A 32 7.98 12.06 -17.60
N PRO A 33 7.56 13.35 -17.59
CA PRO A 33 7.01 13.95 -16.38
C PRO A 33 5.74 13.24 -15.91
N ILE A 34 4.89 12.75 -16.81
CA ILE A 34 3.71 11.95 -16.46
C ILE A 34 4.11 10.66 -15.76
N ALA A 35 5.10 9.92 -16.28
CA ALA A 35 5.58 8.68 -15.67
C ALA A 35 6.13 8.91 -14.25
N ILE A 36 6.82 10.04 -14.02
CA ILE A 36 7.30 10.43 -12.69
C ILE A 36 6.13 10.67 -11.74
N ILE A 37 5.13 11.45 -12.16
CA ILE A 37 3.93 11.75 -11.35
C ILE A 37 3.19 10.46 -10.98
N VAL A 38 2.99 9.58 -11.96
CA VAL A 38 2.34 8.27 -11.72
C VAL A 38 3.14 7.44 -10.73
N SER A 39 4.46 7.39 -10.85
CA SER A 39 5.32 6.64 -9.92
C SER A 39 5.20 7.16 -8.48
N VAL A 40 5.19 8.48 -8.28
CA VAL A 40 5.01 9.09 -6.97
C VAL A 40 3.63 8.76 -6.39
N LEU A 41 2.57 8.84 -7.20
CA LEU A 41 1.22 8.49 -6.78
C LEU A 41 1.12 7.02 -6.32
N MET A 42 1.74 6.11 -7.06
CA MET A 42 1.77 4.69 -6.71
C MET A 42 2.51 4.44 -5.40
N LEU A 43 3.59 5.18 -5.13
CA LEU A 43 4.34 5.08 -3.89
C LEU A 43 3.49 5.55 -2.69
N ILE A 44 2.78 6.66 -2.83
CA ILE A 44 1.84 7.15 -1.80
C ILE A 44 0.72 6.11 -1.57
N PHE A 45 0.15 5.56 -2.65
CA PHE A 45 -0.89 4.53 -2.56
C PHE A 45 -0.39 3.28 -1.83
N MET A 46 0.83 2.83 -2.14
CA MET A 46 1.47 1.70 -1.47
C MET A 46 1.61 1.92 0.03
N LEU A 47 2.03 3.12 0.43
CA LEU A 47 2.21 3.48 1.84
C LEU A 47 0.87 3.52 2.58
N SER A 48 -0.18 4.07 1.96
CA SER A 48 -1.53 4.11 2.52
C SER A 48 -2.17 2.73 2.69
N PHE A 49 -1.87 1.79 1.78
CA PHE A 49 -2.36 0.42 1.85
C PHE A 49 -1.45 -0.53 2.64
N SER A 50 -0.28 -0.08 3.08
CA SER A 50 0.59 -0.87 3.95
C SER A 50 -0.08 -1.09 5.29
N THR A 51 -0.41 -2.33 5.61
CA THR A 51 -1.04 -2.79 6.86
C THR A 51 -0.14 -2.65 8.10
N LYS A 52 0.76 -1.67 8.12
CA LYS A 52 1.55 -1.31 9.31
C LYS A 52 0.71 -0.67 10.42
N ASN A 53 -0.54 -0.32 10.11
CA ASN A 53 -1.51 0.23 11.06
C ASN A 53 -2.40 -0.84 11.71
N GLN A 54 -2.00 -2.12 11.70
CA GLN A 54 -2.61 -3.06 12.65
C GLN A 54 -2.19 -2.60 14.03
N HIS A 55 -3.14 -2.03 14.78
CA HIS A 55 -2.96 -1.60 16.15
C HIS A 55 -2.43 -2.82 16.93
N GLN A 56 -1.14 -2.82 17.26
CA GLN A 56 -0.58 -3.83 18.15
C GLN A 56 -1.18 -3.54 19.52
N MET A 57 -2.22 -4.30 19.87
CA MET A 57 -2.88 -4.20 21.16
C MET A 57 -1.83 -4.45 22.24
N SER A 58 -1.57 -3.45 23.07
CA SER A 58 -0.76 -3.62 24.27
C SER A 58 -1.50 -4.50 25.29
N ILE A 59 -0.77 -5.10 26.24
CA ILE A 59 -1.39 -5.77 27.40
C ILE A 59 -2.40 -4.84 28.09
N ASN A 60 -2.06 -3.56 28.23
CA ASN A 60 -2.93 -2.58 28.88
C ASN A 60 -4.21 -2.31 28.07
N ASP A 61 -4.13 -2.32 26.74
CA ASP A 61 -5.29 -2.13 25.87
C ASP A 61 -6.22 -3.35 25.94
N PHE A 62 -5.63 -4.55 26.08
CA PHE A 62 -6.38 -5.78 26.31
C PHE A 62 -7.08 -5.78 27.67
N GLU A 63 -6.37 -5.45 28.76
CA GLU A 63 -6.94 -5.37 30.11
C GLU A 63 -8.11 -4.37 30.18
N ASN A 64 -7.96 -3.20 29.56
CA ASN A 64 -9.04 -2.21 29.47
C ASN A 64 -10.23 -2.73 28.65
N SER A 65 -9.98 -3.55 27.63
CA SER A 65 -11.07 -4.15 26.85
C SER A 65 -11.89 -5.16 27.65
N LEU A 66 -11.28 -5.86 28.61
CA LEU A 66 -11.96 -6.81 29.51
C LEU A 66 -12.87 -6.12 30.54
N LEU A 67 -12.59 -4.85 30.86
CA LEU A 67 -13.45 -4.01 31.71
C LEU A 67 -14.69 -3.50 30.96
N THR A 68 -14.67 -3.59 29.63
CA THR A 68 -15.82 -3.23 28.82
C THR A 68 -16.71 -4.47 28.77
N ASP A 69 -17.94 -4.38 29.27
CA ASP A 69 -18.91 -5.49 29.37
C ASP A 69 -19.47 -5.95 27.99
N ARG A 70 -18.58 -5.97 26.98
CA ARG A 70 -18.85 -6.18 25.57
C ARG A 70 -17.93 -7.29 25.07
N PRO A 71 -18.42 -8.18 24.20
CA PRO A 71 -17.59 -9.23 23.63
C PRO A 71 -16.45 -8.63 22.80
N VAL A 72 -15.20 -9.04 23.10
CA VAL A 72 -13.98 -8.61 22.40
C VAL A 72 -13.50 -9.74 21.49
N PHE A 73 -13.24 -9.42 20.22
CA PHE A 73 -12.69 -10.36 19.25
C PHE A 73 -11.17 -10.22 19.17
N LEU A 74 -10.45 -11.17 19.76
CA LEU A 74 -8.99 -11.21 19.77
C LEU A 74 -8.49 -12.06 18.60
N VAL A 75 -7.59 -11.50 17.79
CA VAL A 75 -6.92 -12.26 16.72
C VAL A 75 -5.42 -12.23 16.94
N MET A 76 -4.84 -13.39 17.21
CA MET A 76 -3.40 -13.56 17.38
C MET A 76 -2.77 -13.89 16.04
N TYR A 77 -1.74 -13.14 15.66
CA TYR A 77 -0.93 -13.41 14.48
C TYR A 77 0.53 -13.59 14.89
N SER A 78 1.17 -14.67 14.41
CA SER A 78 2.61 -14.88 14.52
C SER A 78 3.29 -14.49 13.21
N ASN A 79 4.34 -13.67 13.29
CA ASN A 79 5.20 -13.32 12.16
C ASN A 79 6.60 -14.00 12.27
N TYR A 80 6.70 -15.09 13.03
CA TYR A 80 7.85 -16.00 13.03
C TYR A 80 7.63 -17.16 12.06
#